data_AF-A0A397E2Y0-F1
#
_entry.id   AF-A0A397E2Y0-F1
#
_cell.length_a   1.000
_cell.length_b   1.000
_cell.length_c   1.000
_cell.angle_alpha   90.00
_cell.angle_beta   90.00
_cell.angle_gamma   90.00
#
_symmetry.space_group_name_H-M   'P 1'
#
loop_
_entity.id
_entity.type
_entity.pdbx_description
1 polymer ?
#
loop_
_entity_poly.entity_id
_entity_poly.type
_entity_poly.pdbx_seq_one_letter_code
_entity_poly.pdbx_strand_id
1 'polypeptide(L)'
;MALLELGCGYCTGRLIARPCSCSAEPQAHDDVCVGLEHLRVIDEGSATNRGIAINSATPVPFENDFFQGHVYFLVKTTPPNATWQHLFVGRKRNFWIQVQGKFKRPPRGTIFMGGELPRSVSVGFLARSLARLVSSMMRRLLGTTHVGFGDDEERPHCVFPLFQTVDEMVVTPVGAMPPMLGQAQFGETLVAQQRRKATPLGGETIHVDATYTFQFHTMYADLAKWTIVNVPGMQDVPLRTFFQDEPLHLTCYDVRPTPKHDHAAKQY
;
A
#
# COMPACT_ATOMS: atom_id res chain seq x y z
N MET A 1 -3.44 -23.94 6.17
CA MET A 1 -2.16 -24.02 5.43
C MET A 1 -2.35 -23.30 4.11
N ALA A 2 -1.56 -22.27 3.81
CA ALA A 2 -1.73 -21.45 2.61
C ALA A 2 -0.39 -20.90 2.11
N LEU A 3 -0.21 -20.81 0.80
CA LEU A 3 0.89 -20.08 0.15
C LEU A 3 0.47 -18.63 -0.15
N LEU A 4 1.44 -17.77 -0.43
CA LEU A 4 1.21 -16.52 -1.15
C LEU A 4 1.91 -16.63 -2.51
N GLU A 5 1.31 -16.04 -3.55
CA GLU A 5 1.81 -16.05 -4.92
C GLU A 5 1.48 -14.72 -5.60
N LEU A 6 2.47 -14.04 -6.20
CA LEU A 6 2.37 -12.65 -6.63
C LEU A 6 2.95 -12.40 -8.05
N GLY A 7 2.70 -11.20 -8.59
CA GLY A 7 3.15 -10.73 -9.90
C GLY A 7 3.55 -9.24 -9.87
N CYS A 8 4.22 -8.76 -10.92
CA CYS A 8 5.47 -7.99 -10.81
C CYS A 8 5.57 -6.69 -11.66
N GLY A 9 6.19 -5.63 -11.10
CA GLY A 9 7.01 -4.70 -11.91
C GLY A 9 7.29 -3.25 -11.44
N TYR A 10 6.40 -2.43 -10.86
CA TYR A 10 6.57 -0.95 -10.82
C TYR A 10 6.87 -0.37 -9.44
N CYS A 11 6.34 -0.93 -8.35
CA CYS A 11 6.80 -0.71 -6.97
C CYS A 11 6.25 -1.82 -6.08
N THR A 12 6.93 -2.97 -6.01
CA THR A 12 6.35 -4.22 -5.46
C THR A 12 7.17 -4.85 -4.34
N GLY A 13 7.24 -4.19 -3.18
CA GLY A 13 7.25 -4.89 -1.90
C GLY A 13 5.81 -5.18 -1.48
N ARG A 14 5.39 -6.44 -1.36
CA ARG A 14 3.96 -6.82 -1.34
C ARG A 14 3.62 -7.50 -0.01
N LEU A 15 2.91 -6.80 0.89
CA LEU A 15 2.67 -7.32 2.25
C LEU A 15 1.57 -8.37 2.33
N ILE A 16 1.86 -9.45 3.04
CA ILE A 16 0.86 -10.42 3.52
C ILE A 16 0.35 -9.98 4.90
N ALA A 17 -0.89 -10.31 5.22
CA ALA A 17 -1.26 -10.57 6.60
C ALA A 17 -1.94 -11.91 6.72
N ARG A 18 -1.76 -12.52 7.89
CA ARG A 18 -2.51 -13.69 8.34
C ARG A 18 -2.87 -13.50 9.81
N PRO A 19 -3.72 -14.35 10.38
CA PRO A 19 -3.58 -14.85 11.74
C PRO A 19 -2.73 -16.13 11.70
N CYS A 20 -2.15 -16.57 12.81
CA CYS A 20 -1.77 -17.97 12.95
C CYS A 20 -2.75 -18.66 13.90
N SER A 21 -3.12 -19.90 13.57
CA SER A 21 -3.77 -20.81 14.49
C SER A 21 -2.70 -21.40 15.41
N CYS A 22 -2.90 -21.31 16.73
CA CYS A 22 -1.91 -21.64 17.76
C CYS A 22 -1.20 -23.00 17.55
N SER A 23 0.15 -23.00 17.60
CA SER A 23 0.97 -23.94 18.41
C SER A 23 2.48 -23.82 18.11
N ALA A 24 3.18 -22.95 18.85
CA ALA A 24 4.62 -23.04 19.13
C ALA A 24 4.97 -22.11 20.30
N GLU A 25 5.78 -22.58 21.25
CA GLU A 25 6.27 -21.76 22.37
C GLU A 25 7.35 -20.77 21.88
N PRO A 26 7.36 -19.51 22.35
CA PRO A 26 8.37 -18.54 21.95
C PRO A 26 9.67 -18.78 22.71
N GLN A 27 10.78 -18.97 21.99
CA GLN A 27 12.11 -18.81 22.56
C GLN A 27 12.41 -17.32 22.76
N ALA A 28 12.91 -16.97 23.95
CA ALA A 28 13.13 -15.58 24.34
C ALA A 28 14.37 -14.99 23.66
N HIS A 29 14.15 -14.00 22.78
CA HIS A 29 14.97 -12.81 22.56
C HIS A 29 14.38 -12.00 21.38
N ASP A 30 13.45 -11.07 21.68
CA ASP A 30 13.13 -9.86 20.93
C ASP A 30 11.88 -9.18 21.54
N ASP A 31 11.72 -7.86 21.33
CA ASP A 31 10.51 -7.10 21.70
C ASP A 31 9.33 -7.46 20.79
N VAL A 32 8.69 -8.60 21.05
CA VAL A 32 7.55 -9.09 20.24
C VAL A 32 6.32 -8.22 20.45
N CYS A 33 6.10 -7.29 19.50
CA CYS A 33 4.88 -6.50 19.41
C CYS A 33 3.68 -7.40 19.09
N VAL A 34 2.77 -7.57 20.05
CA VAL A 34 1.58 -8.42 19.92
C VAL A 34 0.73 -8.02 18.71
N GLY A 35 0.33 -9.01 17.92
CA GLY A 35 -0.42 -8.84 16.67
C GLY A 35 0.45 -8.74 15.42
N LEU A 36 1.78 -8.57 15.53
CA LEU A 36 2.68 -8.64 14.38
C LEU A 36 3.16 -10.06 14.07
N GLU A 37 3.10 -11.00 15.02
CA GLU A 37 3.55 -12.39 14.83
C GLU A 37 2.90 -13.12 13.63
N HIS A 38 1.79 -12.59 13.13
CA HIS A 38 1.01 -13.13 12.02
C HIS A 38 1.07 -12.29 10.73
N LEU A 39 1.66 -11.08 10.79
CA LEU A 39 1.77 -10.13 9.69
C LEU A 39 3.17 -10.25 9.07
N ARG A 40 3.28 -10.61 7.78
CA ARG A 40 4.56 -10.89 7.11
C ARG A 40 4.61 -10.18 5.78
N VAL A 41 5.74 -9.64 5.34
CA VAL A 41 5.82 -8.96 4.04
C VAL A 41 6.73 -9.73 3.12
N ILE A 42 6.38 -9.84 1.84
CA ILE A 42 7.21 -10.53 0.84
C ILE A 42 7.42 -9.66 -0.39
N ASP A 43 8.68 -9.48 -0.75
CA ASP A 43 9.12 -8.91 -2.01
C ASP A 43 9.12 -10.00 -3.09
N GLU A 44 7.99 -10.20 -3.77
CA GLU A 44 7.92 -11.10 -4.95
C GLU A 44 8.21 -10.36 -6.27
N GLY A 45 8.67 -9.11 -6.21
CA GLY A 45 9.45 -8.53 -7.30
C GLY A 45 10.87 -9.11 -7.30
N SER A 46 11.41 -9.43 -6.13
CA SER A 46 12.68 -10.13 -5.97
C SER A 46 12.58 -11.61 -6.37
N ALA A 47 13.59 -12.11 -7.08
CA ALA A 47 13.68 -13.51 -7.52
C ALA A 47 13.75 -14.56 -6.37
N THR A 48 13.78 -14.11 -5.12
CA THR A 48 13.93 -14.95 -3.92
C THR A 48 12.74 -14.87 -2.97
N ASN A 49 11.66 -14.16 -3.33
CA ASN A 49 10.50 -13.91 -2.45
C ASN A 49 10.95 -13.47 -1.05
N ARG A 50 11.82 -12.45 -1.00
CA ARG A 50 12.51 -12.04 0.23
C ARG A 50 11.54 -11.39 1.22
N GLY A 51 11.61 -11.79 2.48
CA GLY A 51 10.88 -11.14 3.57
C GLY A 51 11.27 -9.67 3.74
N ILE A 52 10.29 -8.78 3.91
CA ILE A 52 10.51 -7.39 4.34
C ILE A 52 10.06 -7.26 5.80
N ALA A 53 10.85 -6.60 6.64
CA ALA A 53 10.49 -6.37 8.05
C ALA A 53 9.52 -5.19 8.18
N ILE A 54 8.45 -5.38 8.96
CA ILE A 54 7.53 -4.30 9.36
C ILE A 54 8.14 -3.58 10.56
N ASN A 55 7.96 -2.26 10.61
CA ASN A 55 8.57 -1.42 11.65
C ASN A 55 10.10 -1.60 11.71
N SER A 56 10.74 -1.92 10.57
CA SER A 56 12.19 -2.09 10.45
C SER A 56 12.95 -0.86 10.95
N ALA A 57 14.12 -1.05 11.56
CA ALA A 57 14.92 0.08 12.06
C ALA A 57 15.57 0.90 10.94
N THR A 58 15.75 0.30 9.76
CA THR A 58 16.31 0.91 8.55
C THR A 58 15.37 0.73 7.37
N PRO A 59 15.41 1.59 6.33
CA PRO A 59 14.58 1.44 5.15
C PRO A 59 14.96 0.15 4.41
N VAL A 60 13.98 -0.64 3.98
CA VAL A 60 14.26 -1.89 3.27
C VAL A 60 14.45 -1.60 1.78
N PRO A 61 15.62 -1.88 1.18
CA PRO A 61 15.86 -1.66 -0.25
C PRO A 61 15.04 -2.64 -1.08
N PHE A 62 14.48 -2.20 -2.21
CA PHE A 62 13.82 -3.06 -3.19
C PHE A 62 14.11 -2.58 -4.61
N GLU A 63 14.12 -3.52 -5.56
CA GLU A 63 14.37 -3.22 -6.97
C GLU A 63 13.64 -4.23 -7.86
N ASN A 64 13.15 -3.73 -9.00
CA ASN A 64 12.60 -4.52 -10.09
C ASN A 64 12.99 -3.86 -11.42
N ASP A 65 12.38 -4.25 -12.54
CA ASP A 65 12.78 -3.73 -13.86
C ASP A 65 12.36 -2.27 -14.13
N PHE A 66 11.56 -1.65 -13.25
CA PHE A 66 10.94 -0.35 -13.52
C PHE A 66 11.19 0.68 -12.41
N PHE A 67 11.52 0.27 -11.20
CA PHE A 67 11.86 1.13 -10.07
C PHE A 67 12.94 0.52 -9.18
N GLN A 68 13.77 1.39 -8.59
CA GLN A 68 14.77 1.03 -7.58
C GLN A 68 14.65 2.01 -6.41
N GLY A 69 14.60 1.51 -5.19
CA GLY A 69 14.43 2.38 -4.02
C GLY A 69 14.44 1.66 -2.68
N HIS A 70 13.86 2.33 -1.70
CA HIS A 70 13.73 1.88 -0.32
C HIS A 70 12.30 2.12 0.16
N VAL A 71 11.83 1.25 1.06
CA VAL A 71 10.50 1.34 1.65
C VAL A 71 10.54 1.15 3.17
N TYR A 72 9.74 1.94 3.88
CA TYR A 72 9.28 1.60 5.22
C TYR A 72 7.82 1.15 5.16
N PHE A 73 7.53 0.03 5.82
CA PHE A 73 6.18 -0.40 6.13
C PHE A 73 5.96 -0.29 7.62
N LEU A 74 5.16 0.69 8.02
CA LEU A 74 4.96 1.07 9.40
C LEU A 74 3.53 0.77 9.81
N VAL A 75 3.38 0.01 10.89
CA VAL A 75 2.09 -0.42 11.44
C VAL A 75 2.04 -0.03 12.91
N LYS A 76 0.91 0.52 13.33
CA LYS A 76 0.66 0.86 14.74
C LYS A 76 0.48 -0.42 15.55
N THR A 77 1.27 -0.60 16.60
CA THR A 77 1.29 -1.81 17.43
C THR A 77 0.84 -1.52 18.87
N THR A 78 0.49 -2.58 19.59
CA THR A 78 0.31 -2.59 21.05
C THR A 78 1.14 -3.75 21.62
N PRO A 79 2.20 -3.53 22.42
CA PRO A 79 2.75 -2.23 22.83
C PRO A 79 3.25 -1.38 21.63
N PRO A 80 3.33 -0.05 21.77
CA PRO A 80 3.85 0.81 20.71
C PRO A 80 5.31 0.49 20.39
N ASN A 81 5.63 0.33 19.10
CA ASN A 81 7.01 0.17 18.65
C ASN A 81 7.86 1.39 19.05
N ALA A 82 8.94 1.16 19.81
CA ALA A 82 9.73 2.23 20.43
C ALA A 82 10.31 3.24 19.42
N THR A 83 10.78 2.76 18.27
CA THR A 83 11.34 3.57 17.18
C THR A 83 10.26 4.43 16.51
N TRP A 84 9.13 3.82 16.11
CA TRP A 84 8.17 4.43 15.20
C TRP A 84 6.92 5.02 15.87
N GLN A 85 6.71 4.84 17.18
CA GLN A 85 5.54 5.36 17.90
C GLN A 85 5.31 6.87 17.70
N HIS A 86 6.37 7.66 17.53
CA HIS A 86 6.30 9.11 17.34
C HIS A 86 5.51 9.52 16.07
N LEU A 87 5.39 8.63 15.10
CA LEU A 87 4.59 8.80 13.88
C LEU A 87 3.08 8.55 14.15
N PHE A 88 2.75 7.72 15.15
CA PHE A 88 1.38 7.29 15.44
C PHE A 88 0.75 7.98 16.66
N VAL A 89 1.54 8.53 17.58
CA VAL A 89 1.07 9.28 18.75
C VAL A 89 0.30 10.54 18.32
N GLY A 90 -0.87 10.78 18.93
CA GLY A 90 -1.76 11.90 18.59
C GLY A 90 -2.43 11.81 17.21
N ARG A 91 -2.15 10.77 16.41
CA ARG A 91 -2.71 10.59 15.05
C ARG A 91 -3.61 9.36 14.99
N LYS A 92 -4.63 9.39 14.13
CA LYS A 92 -5.55 8.24 13.88
C LYS A 92 -4.99 7.20 12.90
N ARG A 93 -3.75 7.37 12.43
CA ARG A 93 -3.09 6.48 11.46
C ARG A 93 -2.87 5.10 12.09
N ASN A 94 -3.12 4.04 11.33
CA ASN A 94 -2.88 2.65 11.74
C ASN A 94 -1.88 1.93 10.82
N PHE A 95 -1.84 2.32 9.55
CA PHE A 95 -0.84 1.90 8.57
C PHE A 95 -0.25 3.11 7.84
N TRP A 96 1.05 3.05 7.55
CA TRP A 96 1.80 4.08 6.84
C TRP A 96 2.91 3.42 6.02
N ILE A 97 2.93 3.69 4.71
CA ILE A 97 4.04 3.36 3.80
C ILE A 97 4.81 4.64 3.46
N GLN A 98 6.14 4.57 3.50
CA GLN A 98 7.01 5.61 2.99
C GLN A 98 7.97 5.01 1.96
N VAL A 99 8.11 5.65 0.80
CA VAL A 99 8.91 5.14 -0.32
C VAL A 99 9.86 6.23 -0.80
N GLN A 100 11.11 5.86 -1.07
CA GLN A 100 12.08 6.72 -1.75
C GLN A 100 12.79 5.95 -2.86
N GLY A 101 12.86 6.49 -4.08
CA GLY A 101 13.58 5.82 -5.16
C GLY A 101 13.45 6.51 -6.51
N LYS A 102 13.82 5.80 -7.57
CA LYS A 102 13.86 6.29 -8.95
C LYS A 102 13.17 5.33 -9.91
N PHE A 103 12.51 5.88 -10.91
CA PHE A 103 11.99 5.11 -12.04
C PHE A 103 13.12 4.77 -13.00
N LYS A 104 13.31 3.49 -13.30
CA LYS A 104 14.31 2.99 -14.26
C LYS A 104 13.88 3.21 -15.72
N ARG A 105 12.59 3.46 -15.95
CA ARG A 105 11.99 3.76 -17.26
C ARG A 105 10.69 4.57 -17.11
N PRO A 106 10.30 5.40 -18.10
CA PRO A 106 9.06 6.16 -18.02
C PRO A 106 7.84 5.24 -17.93
N PRO A 107 6.80 5.60 -17.16
CA PRO A 107 5.53 4.89 -17.19
C PRO A 107 4.82 5.09 -18.53
N ARG A 108 4.02 4.10 -18.92
CA ARG A 108 3.23 4.03 -20.15
C ARG A 108 1.89 4.79 -20.05
N GLY A 109 1.59 5.36 -18.88
CA GLY A 109 0.37 6.08 -18.53
C GLY A 109 0.32 6.34 -17.02
N THR A 110 -0.89 6.51 -16.47
CA THR A 110 -1.07 6.76 -15.03
C THR A 110 -0.55 5.60 -14.19
N ILE A 111 0.21 5.92 -13.14
CA ILE A 111 0.62 4.98 -12.10
C ILE A 111 -0.46 4.91 -11.03
N PHE A 112 -0.99 3.72 -10.78
CA PHE A 112 -1.93 3.42 -9.71
C PHE A 112 -1.24 2.69 -8.57
N MET A 113 -1.63 2.98 -7.33
CA MET A 113 -1.25 2.22 -6.13
C MET A 113 -2.47 1.77 -5.35
N GLY A 114 -2.39 0.66 -4.62
CA GLY A 114 -3.47 0.20 -3.77
C GLY A 114 -3.36 -1.25 -3.36
N GLY A 115 -4.50 -1.92 -3.20
CA GLY A 115 -4.59 -3.34 -2.84
C GLY A 115 -5.38 -4.14 -3.86
N GLU A 116 -4.91 -5.36 -4.18
CA GLU A 116 -5.66 -6.36 -4.95
C GLU A 116 -5.87 -7.65 -4.13
N LEU A 117 -6.59 -8.61 -4.70
CA LEU A 117 -6.62 -10.01 -4.27
C LEU A 117 -6.05 -10.92 -5.38
N PRO A 118 -5.46 -12.08 -5.06
CA PRO A 118 -4.88 -12.98 -6.07
C PRO A 118 -5.91 -13.51 -7.06
N ARG A 119 -7.12 -13.78 -6.56
CA ARG A 119 -8.24 -14.44 -7.25
C ARG A 119 -9.54 -13.75 -6.91
N SER A 120 -10.55 -13.93 -7.75
CA SER A 120 -11.92 -13.47 -7.50
C SER A 120 -12.55 -14.26 -6.35
N VAL A 121 -12.89 -13.55 -5.26
CA VAL A 121 -13.45 -14.13 -4.03
C VAL A 121 -14.97 -14.08 -4.03
N SER A 122 -15.62 -15.16 -3.59
CA SER A 122 -17.07 -15.28 -3.52
C SER A 122 -17.67 -14.51 -2.32
N VAL A 123 -17.65 -13.18 -2.40
CA VAL A 123 -18.29 -12.31 -1.38
C VAL A 123 -19.81 -12.53 -1.35
N GLY A 124 -20.37 -12.86 -0.19
CA GLY A 124 -21.81 -12.98 0.02
C GLY A 124 -22.57 -11.67 -0.25
N PHE A 125 -23.89 -11.72 -0.40
CA PHE A 125 -24.72 -10.55 -0.72
C PHE A 125 -24.52 -9.39 0.29
N LEU A 126 -24.42 -9.72 1.58
CA LEU A 126 -24.16 -8.75 2.65
C LEU A 126 -22.77 -8.11 2.52
N ALA A 127 -21.72 -8.91 2.29
CA ALA A 127 -20.36 -8.43 2.08
C ALA A 127 -20.24 -7.56 0.81
N ARG A 128 -20.92 -7.92 -0.29
CA ARG A 128 -21.00 -7.07 -1.50
C ARG A 128 -21.67 -5.73 -1.22
N SER A 129 -22.74 -5.72 -0.44
CA SER A 129 -23.45 -4.49 -0.06
C SER A 129 -22.59 -3.58 0.81
N LEU A 130 -21.89 -4.17 1.78
CA LEU A 130 -20.95 -3.49 2.66
C LEU A 130 -19.74 -2.92 1.89
N ALA A 131 -19.18 -3.70 0.97
CA ALA A 131 -18.06 -3.26 0.13
C ALA A 131 -18.47 -2.11 -0.82
N ARG A 132 -19.69 -2.10 -1.35
CA ARG A 132 -20.23 -0.97 -2.13
C ARG A 132 -20.33 0.30 -1.28
N LEU A 133 -20.75 0.19 -0.01
CA LEU A 133 -20.80 1.31 0.93
C LEU A 133 -19.39 1.87 1.23
N VAL A 134 -18.45 1.00 1.57
CA VAL A 134 -17.03 1.35 1.78
C VAL A 134 -16.46 2.03 0.53
N SER A 135 -16.65 1.44 -0.66
CA SER A 135 -16.20 2.01 -1.94
C SER A 135 -16.80 3.37 -2.25
N SER A 136 -18.08 3.57 -1.94
CA SER A 136 -18.77 4.86 -2.10
C SER A 136 -18.15 5.94 -1.22
N MET A 137 -17.83 5.59 0.03
CA MET A 137 -17.13 6.49 0.94
C MET A 137 -15.70 6.77 0.48
N MET A 138 -14.94 5.76 0.03
CA MET A 138 -13.57 5.94 -0.45
C MET A 138 -13.51 6.89 -1.65
N ARG A 139 -14.43 6.75 -2.62
CA ARG A 139 -14.58 7.73 -3.72
C ARG A 139 -14.89 9.15 -3.25
N ARG A 140 -15.65 9.33 -2.16
CA ARG A 140 -15.93 10.66 -1.57
C ARG A 140 -14.72 11.26 -0.84
N LEU A 141 -13.87 10.43 -0.23
CA LEU A 141 -12.72 10.88 0.58
C LEU A 141 -11.43 11.04 -0.23
N LEU A 142 -11.23 10.20 -1.25
CA LEU A 142 -9.99 10.08 -2.02
C LEU A 142 -10.16 10.49 -3.49
N GLY A 143 -11.38 10.82 -3.92
CA GLY A 143 -11.68 11.24 -5.29
C GLY A 143 -11.62 10.08 -6.28
N THR A 144 -10.70 10.15 -7.24
CA THR A 144 -10.48 9.14 -8.29
C THR A 144 -10.00 7.81 -7.69
N THR A 145 -10.94 6.94 -7.33
CA THR A 145 -10.67 5.58 -6.86
C THR A 145 -11.27 4.57 -7.83
N HIS A 146 -10.45 3.62 -8.31
CA HIS A 146 -10.93 2.46 -9.05
C HIS A 146 -11.15 1.30 -8.06
N VAL A 147 -12.35 0.73 -8.07
CA VAL A 147 -12.70 -0.43 -7.23
C VAL A 147 -13.41 -1.47 -8.09
N GLY A 148 -12.75 -2.59 -8.33
CA GLY A 148 -13.30 -3.77 -8.98
C GLY A 148 -13.56 -4.87 -7.97
N PHE A 149 -14.66 -5.61 -8.17
CA PHE A 149 -14.94 -6.84 -7.42
C PHE A 149 -14.28 -8.09 -8.02
N GLY A 150 -13.62 -7.91 -9.16
CA GLY A 150 -13.05 -8.98 -9.97
C GLY A 150 -14.09 -9.69 -10.84
N ASP A 151 -13.61 -10.20 -11.96
CA ASP A 151 -14.29 -11.07 -12.92
C ASP A 151 -13.25 -12.01 -13.55
N ASP A 152 -13.44 -12.44 -14.81
CA ASP A 152 -12.50 -13.28 -15.55
C ASP A 152 -11.35 -12.48 -16.20
N GLU A 153 -11.53 -11.16 -16.39
CA GLU A 153 -10.56 -10.24 -17.04
C GLU A 153 -9.82 -9.35 -16.01
N GLU A 154 -10.38 -9.12 -14.82
CA GLU A 154 -9.76 -8.31 -13.77
C GLU A 154 -9.79 -8.96 -12.37
N ARG A 155 -8.72 -8.74 -11.58
CA ARG A 155 -8.67 -9.10 -10.15
C ARG A 155 -9.53 -8.15 -9.30
N PRO A 156 -10.09 -8.62 -8.17
CA PRO A 156 -10.67 -7.72 -7.17
C PRO A 156 -9.60 -6.77 -6.65
N HIS A 157 -9.92 -5.48 -6.55
CA HIS A 157 -8.95 -4.47 -6.18
C HIS A 157 -9.59 -3.17 -5.67
N CYS A 158 -8.80 -2.37 -4.98
CA CYS A 158 -9.06 -0.98 -4.66
C CYS A 158 -7.77 -0.18 -4.85
N VAL A 159 -7.73 0.66 -5.88
CA VAL A 159 -6.53 1.42 -6.27
C VAL A 159 -6.85 2.90 -6.53
N PHE A 160 -5.81 3.72 -6.45
CA PHE A 160 -5.85 5.16 -6.58
C PHE A 160 -4.65 5.62 -7.41
N PRO A 161 -4.76 6.69 -8.21
CA PRO A 161 -3.64 7.21 -8.97
C PRO A 161 -2.61 7.80 -7.99
N LEU A 162 -1.40 7.24 -8.00
CA LEU A 162 -0.36 7.48 -6.99
C LEU A 162 -0.05 8.98 -6.87
N PHE A 163 0.10 9.66 -8.01
CA PHE A 163 0.49 11.07 -8.05
C PHE A 163 -0.52 11.98 -7.34
N GLN A 164 -1.83 11.76 -7.51
CA GLN A 164 -2.89 12.55 -6.88
C GLN A 164 -3.24 12.08 -5.47
N THR A 165 -3.05 10.81 -5.10
CA THR A 165 -3.56 10.28 -3.83
C THR A 165 -2.58 10.32 -2.66
N VAL A 166 -1.26 10.20 -2.88
CA VAL A 166 -0.28 10.18 -1.77
C VAL A 166 -0.35 11.45 -0.91
N ASP A 167 -0.12 11.29 0.40
CA ASP A 167 -0.26 12.35 1.40
C ASP A 167 0.78 13.44 1.18
N GLU A 168 2.05 13.07 1.05
CA GLU A 168 3.12 13.96 0.55
C GLU A 168 3.90 13.29 -0.57
N MET A 169 4.35 14.09 -1.54
CA MET A 169 5.33 13.72 -2.56
C MET A 169 6.34 14.87 -2.75
N VAL A 170 7.62 14.54 -2.70
CA VAL A 170 8.72 15.43 -3.07
C VAL A 170 9.48 14.79 -4.24
N VAL A 171 9.68 15.57 -5.30
CA VAL A 171 10.50 15.18 -6.46
C VAL A 171 11.82 15.92 -6.36
N THR A 172 12.89 15.19 -6.04
CA THR A 172 14.24 15.73 -5.84
C THR A 172 15.05 15.63 -7.13
N PRO A 173 15.56 16.74 -7.70
CA PRO A 173 16.40 16.72 -8.89
C PRO A 173 17.70 15.93 -8.72
N VAL A 174 18.33 15.57 -9.84
CA VAL A 174 19.66 14.94 -9.86
C VAL A 174 20.66 15.81 -9.09
N GLY A 175 21.45 15.18 -8.20
CA GLY A 175 22.48 15.85 -7.40
C GLY A 175 21.98 16.57 -6.14
N ALA A 176 20.66 16.74 -5.98
CA ALA A 176 20.09 17.25 -4.73
C ALA A 176 19.85 16.12 -3.71
N MET A 177 19.95 16.45 -2.43
CA MET A 177 19.69 15.50 -1.33
C MET A 177 18.17 15.34 -1.11
N PRO A 178 17.62 14.11 -1.18
CA PRO A 178 16.19 13.90 -0.95
C PRO A 178 15.83 13.94 0.55
N PRO A 179 14.55 14.14 0.91
CA PRO A 179 14.10 14.08 2.30
C PRO A 179 14.43 12.73 2.96
N MET A 180 14.64 12.72 4.28
CA MET A 180 14.99 11.47 4.98
C MET A 180 13.73 10.62 5.23
N LEU A 181 13.77 9.34 4.85
CA LEU A 181 12.73 8.37 5.24
C LEU A 181 12.68 8.20 6.76
N GLY A 182 11.48 7.92 7.28
CA GLY A 182 11.19 7.82 8.71
C GLY A 182 10.71 9.13 9.34
N GLN A 183 10.70 10.24 8.58
CA GLN A 183 10.17 11.52 9.04
C GLN A 183 8.64 11.57 8.96
N ALA A 184 8.02 12.46 9.75
CA ALA A 184 6.56 12.61 9.79
C ALA A 184 5.98 13.46 8.65
N GLN A 185 6.85 14.22 7.98
CA GLN A 185 6.62 15.09 6.82
C GLN A 185 7.90 15.13 5.98
N PHE A 186 7.79 15.35 4.68
CA PHE A 186 8.93 15.48 3.75
C PHE A 186 9.13 16.90 3.23
N GLY A 187 8.21 17.82 3.54
CA GLY A 187 8.33 19.23 3.20
C GLY A 187 7.58 19.64 1.94
N GLU A 188 6.63 18.81 1.46
CA GLU A 188 5.72 19.26 0.41
C GLU A 188 4.81 20.37 0.96
N THR A 189 4.87 21.57 0.38
CA THR A 189 4.01 22.68 0.80
C THR A 189 2.55 22.38 0.49
N LEU A 190 1.62 22.90 1.29
CA LEU A 190 0.17 22.73 1.04
C LEU A 190 -0.25 23.18 -0.36
N VAL A 191 0.38 24.22 -0.91
CA VAL A 191 0.12 24.71 -2.27
C VAL A 191 0.63 23.74 -3.34
N ALA A 192 1.81 23.15 -3.14
CA ALA A 192 2.35 22.12 -4.04
C ALA A 192 1.48 20.85 -3.99
N GLN A 193 1.11 20.40 -2.79
CA GLN A 193 0.19 19.28 -2.58
C GLN A 193 -1.15 19.52 -3.27
N GLN A 194 -1.81 20.65 -3.03
CA GLN A 194 -3.08 20.98 -3.67
C GLN A 194 -2.98 21.01 -5.20
N ARG A 195 -1.90 21.57 -5.75
CA ARG A 195 -1.64 21.58 -7.20
C ARG A 195 -1.48 20.16 -7.76
N ARG A 196 -0.67 19.32 -7.10
CA ARG A 196 -0.47 17.90 -7.46
C ARG A 196 -1.76 17.10 -7.41
N LYS A 197 -2.57 17.28 -6.36
CA LYS A 197 -3.88 16.61 -6.22
C LYS A 197 -4.92 17.09 -7.24
N ALA A 198 -4.75 18.29 -7.78
CA ALA A 198 -5.60 18.85 -8.84
C ALA A 198 -5.11 18.52 -10.27
N THR A 199 -3.95 17.87 -10.44
CA THR A 199 -3.48 17.43 -11.77
C THR A 199 -4.48 16.42 -12.37
N PRO A 200 -5.03 16.68 -13.57
CA PRO A 200 -5.92 15.74 -14.24
C PRO A 200 -5.24 14.39 -14.48
N LEU A 201 -6.01 13.30 -14.42
CA LEU A 201 -5.52 11.94 -14.66
C LEU A 201 -4.85 11.85 -16.04
N GLY A 202 -3.61 11.36 -16.09
CA GLY A 202 -2.79 11.31 -17.30
C GLY A 202 -2.02 12.61 -17.60
N GLY A 203 -2.16 13.65 -16.78
CA GLY A 203 -1.43 14.92 -16.89
C GLY A 203 -0.16 15.01 -16.05
N GLU A 204 0.16 13.95 -15.32
CA GLU A 204 1.31 13.83 -14.42
C GLU A 204 2.64 13.56 -15.13
N THR A 205 3.66 14.37 -14.83
CA THR A 205 5.01 14.24 -15.42
C THR A 205 5.93 13.41 -14.52
N ILE A 206 6.48 12.32 -15.05
CA ILE A 206 7.45 11.46 -14.35
C ILE A 206 8.85 11.61 -14.97
N HIS A 207 9.84 11.92 -14.13
CA HIS A 207 11.24 12.17 -14.48
C HIS A 207 12.11 11.01 -13.97
N VAL A 208 12.60 10.15 -14.87
CA VAL A 208 13.36 8.92 -14.51
C VAL A 208 14.67 9.20 -13.78
N ASP A 209 15.24 10.37 -13.98
CA ASP A 209 16.48 10.85 -13.39
C ASP A 209 16.29 11.41 -11.95
N ALA A 210 15.08 11.86 -11.62
CA ALA A 210 14.74 12.41 -10.30
C ALA A 210 14.53 11.33 -9.23
N THR A 211 14.75 11.69 -7.96
CA THR A 211 14.40 10.86 -6.80
C THR A 211 13.02 11.24 -6.29
N TYR A 212 12.09 10.30 -6.30
CA TYR A 212 10.76 10.46 -5.71
C TYR A 212 10.81 10.05 -4.24
N THR A 213 10.32 10.90 -3.34
CA THR A 213 10.09 10.56 -1.93
C THR A 213 8.64 10.83 -1.61
N PHE A 214 7.86 9.79 -1.30
CA PHE A 214 6.43 9.92 -1.07
C PHE A 214 5.92 9.03 0.06
N GLN A 215 4.75 9.38 0.59
CA GLN A 215 4.13 8.63 1.67
C GLN A 215 2.62 8.53 1.51
N PHE A 216 2.08 7.40 1.95
CA PHE A 216 0.65 7.18 2.09
C PHE A 216 0.37 6.59 3.48
N HIS A 217 -0.63 7.12 4.18
CA HIS A 217 -1.09 6.60 5.45
C HIS A 217 -2.61 6.50 5.50
N THR A 218 -3.11 5.52 6.24
CA THR A 218 -4.55 5.35 6.42
C THR A 218 -4.90 5.18 7.90
N MET A 219 -6.04 5.77 8.27
CA MET A 219 -6.73 5.50 9.52
C MET A 219 -7.77 4.39 9.37
N TYR A 220 -8.07 3.95 8.14
CA TYR A 220 -9.20 3.08 7.82
C TYR A 220 -8.87 1.59 7.76
N ALA A 221 -7.60 1.21 7.83
CA ALA A 221 -7.16 -0.19 7.90
C ALA A 221 -6.16 -0.37 9.05
N ASP A 222 -6.51 -1.24 10.00
CA ASP A 222 -5.64 -1.74 11.06
C ASP A 222 -5.08 -3.09 10.60
N LEU A 223 -3.85 -3.09 10.07
CA LEU A 223 -3.22 -4.29 9.53
C LEU A 223 -2.71 -5.24 10.62
N ALA A 224 -2.44 -4.76 11.83
CA ALA A 224 -2.08 -5.62 12.97
C ALA A 224 -3.29 -6.44 13.45
N LYS A 225 -4.50 -5.86 13.41
CA LYS A 225 -5.75 -6.59 13.73
C LYS A 225 -6.40 -7.26 12.52
N TRP A 226 -5.96 -6.93 11.31
CA TRP A 226 -6.55 -7.34 10.04
C TRP A 226 -8.02 -6.89 9.87
N THR A 227 -8.27 -5.60 10.10
CA THR A 227 -9.62 -5.03 10.25
C THR A 227 -9.75 -3.67 9.54
N ILE A 228 -10.87 -3.44 8.84
CA ILE A 228 -11.31 -2.11 8.42
C ILE A 228 -11.88 -1.40 9.64
N VAL A 229 -11.34 -0.23 9.97
CA VAL A 229 -11.66 0.50 11.20
C VAL A 229 -11.98 1.97 10.93
N ASN A 230 -12.53 2.68 11.91
CA ASN A 230 -12.76 4.14 11.84
C ASN A 230 -13.65 4.62 10.67
N VAL A 231 -14.46 3.75 10.05
CA VAL A 231 -15.37 4.10 8.95
C VAL A 231 -16.62 4.78 9.54
N PRO A 232 -16.90 6.07 9.23
CA PRO A 232 -18.07 6.77 9.76
C PRO A 232 -19.39 6.03 9.52
N GLY A 233 -20.16 5.81 10.60
CA GLY A 233 -21.45 5.12 10.55
C GLY A 233 -21.38 3.61 10.41
N MET A 234 -20.18 3.00 10.48
CA MET A 234 -19.99 1.55 10.46
C MET A 234 -19.24 1.07 11.72
N GLN A 235 -19.52 -0.17 12.12
CA GLN A 235 -18.67 -0.90 13.05
C GLN A 235 -17.37 -1.35 12.36
N ASP A 236 -16.35 -1.67 13.14
CA ASP A 236 -15.11 -2.27 12.65
C ASP A 236 -15.41 -3.62 11.95
N VAL A 237 -14.85 -3.83 10.76
CA VAL A 237 -15.14 -5.00 9.90
C VAL A 237 -13.86 -5.80 9.66
N PRO A 238 -13.77 -7.09 10.06
CA PRO A 238 -12.61 -7.92 9.74
C PRO A 238 -12.37 -7.97 8.23
N LEU A 239 -11.12 -7.81 7.77
CA LEU A 239 -10.80 -7.82 6.33
C LEU A 239 -11.19 -9.16 5.66
N ARG A 240 -11.23 -10.25 6.44
CA ARG A 240 -11.78 -11.57 6.05
C ARG A 240 -13.20 -11.53 5.50
N THR A 241 -14.02 -10.57 5.92
CA THR A 241 -15.38 -10.39 5.40
C THR A 241 -15.39 -10.12 3.89
N PHE A 242 -14.31 -9.52 3.38
CA PHE A 242 -14.12 -9.23 1.96
C PHE A 242 -13.16 -10.20 1.30
N PHE A 243 -12.07 -10.58 1.98
CA PHE A 243 -10.96 -11.31 1.39
C PHE A 243 -11.03 -12.83 1.67
N GLN A 244 -11.95 -13.30 2.51
CA GLN A 244 -11.93 -14.66 3.06
C GLN A 244 -10.57 -14.92 3.75
N ASP A 245 -9.88 -16.00 3.37
CA ASP A 245 -8.48 -16.28 3.76
C ASP A 245 -7.48 -15.91 2.66
N GLU A 246 -7.94 -15.28 1.57
CA GLU A 246 -7.04 -14.77 0.54
C GLU A 246 -6.26 -13.54 1.07
N PRO A 247 -4.99 -13.41 0.66
CA PRO A 247 -4.06 -12.34 1.05
C PRO A 247 -4.40 -11.01 0.37
N LEU A 248 -4.09 -9.89 1.04
CA LEU A 248 -4.06 -8.58 0.39
C LEU A 248 -2.78 -8.42 -0.41
N HIS A 249 -2.89 -7.85 -1.59
CA HIS A 249 -1.78 -7.60 -2.49
C HIS A 249 -1.52 -6.10 -2.60
N LEU A 250 -0.60 -5.53 -1.81
CA LEU A 250 -0.20 -4.14 -2.06
C LEU A 250 0.52 -4.03 -3.40
N THR A 251 0.04 -3.15 -4.25
CA THR A 251 0.46 -3.05 -5.65
C THR A 251 0.72 -1.62 -6.05
N CYS A 252 1.62 -1.44 -7.01
CA CYS A 252 1.83 -0.17 -7.69
C CYS A 252 2.17 -0.48 -9.15
N TYR A 253 1.29 -0.11 -10.08
CA TYR A 253 1.33 -0.52 -11.50
C TYR A 253 1.01 0.65 -12.42
N ASP A 254 1.50 0.63 -13.66
CA ASP A 254 1.05 1.58 -14.69
C ASP A 254 -0.05 0.98 -15.58
N VAL A 255 -0.92 1.86 -16.10
CA VAL A 255 -1.97 1.46 -17.06
C VAL A 255 -1.89 2.36 -18.27
N ARG A 256 -1.82 1.76 -19.46
CA ARG A 256 -1.93 2.49 -20.72
C ARG A 256 -3.32 3.14 -20.83
N PRO A 257 -3.47 4.30 -21.47
CA PRO A 257 -4.79 4.86 -21.75
C PRO A 257 -5.63 3.91 -22.64
N THR A 258 -6.55 3.19 -22.01
CA THR A 258 -7.48 2.24 -22.67
C THR A 258 -8.92 2.53 -22.24
N PRO A 259 -9.95 2.21 -23.06
CA PRO A 259 -11.35 2.45 -22.71
C PRO A 259 -11.85 1.65 -21.50
N LYS A 260 -11.19 0.54 -21.19
CA LYS A 260 -11.40 -0.28 -19.99
C LYS A 260 -10.11 -0.40 -19.17
N HIS A 261 -10.24 -0.77 -17.90
CA HIS A 261 -9.16 -0.89 -16.92
C HIS A 261 -8.64 -2.35 -16.77
N ASP A 262 -8.55 -3.07 -17.88
CA ASP A 262 -8.32 -4.53 -17.90
C ASP A 262 -6.98 -4.97 -17.29
N HIS A 263 -6.90 -6.17 -16.70
CA HIS A 263 -5.66 -6.68 -16.10
C HIS A 263 -4.50 -6.75 -17.12
N ALA A 264 -4.79 -7.11 -18.37
CA ALA A 264 -3.82 -7.14 -19.45
C ALA A 264 -3.24 -5.76 -19.83
N ALA A 265 -3.91 -4.66 -19.48
CA ALA A 265 -3.39 -3.31 -19.68
C ALA A 265 -2.39 -2.89 -18.58
N LYS A 266 -2.41 -3.56 -17.41
CA LYS A 266 -1.52 -3.31 -16.28
C LYS A 266 -0.13 -3.87 -16.59
N GLN A 267 0.91 -3.05 -16.47
CA GLN A 267 2.25 -3.57 -16.15
C GLN A 267 2.42 -3.32 -14.67
N TYR A 268 2.54 -4.43 -13.93
CA TYR A 268 2.61 -4.43 -12.49
C TYR A 268 3.86 -3.76 -11.96
#